data_AF-A0A0F9Q5M4-F1
#
_entry.id   AF-A0A0F9Q5M4-F1
#
_cell.length_a   1.000
_cell.length_b   1.000
_cell.length_c   1.000
_cell.angle_alpha   90.00
_cell.angle_beta   90.00
_cell.angle_gamma   90.00
#
_symmetry.space_group_name_H-M   'P 1'
#
loop_
_entity.id
_entity.type
_entity.pdbx_description
1 polymer ?
#
loop_
_entity_poly.entity_id
_entity_poly.type
_entity_poly.pdbx_seq_one_letter_code
_entity_poly.pdbx_strand_id
1 'polypeptide(L)'
;MEPVEPTDAPGRKVVFAAEQADYLPLVAHFTDGGTVLTRWRPNENERRAIMDGACIDLEVMTFGQPLQPLHVTVQGVNEPSWTGAPDDPAP
;
A
#
# COMPACT_ATOMS: atom_id res chain seq x y z
N MET A 1 10.16 2.27 -7.47
CA MET A 1 10.23 2.32 -6.00
C MET A 1 10.58 0.93 -5.51
N GLU A 2 11.29 0.82 -4.39
CA GLU A 2 11.66 -0.47 -3.80
C GLU A 2 10.77 -0.80 -2.60
N PRO A 3 10.40 -2.08 -2.39
CA PRO A 3 9.76 -2.49 -1.16
C PRO A 3 10.76 -2.38 0.00
N VAL A 4 10.30 -1.87 1.13
CA VAL A 4 11.08 -1.80 2.37
C VAL A 4 10.28 -2.42 3.50
N GLU A 5 10.97 -3.07 4.42
CA GLU A 5 10.33 -3.71 5.57
C GLU A 5 9.67 -2.67 6.48
N PRO A 6 8.38 -2.81 6.82
CA PRO A 6 7.68 -1.90 7.72
C PRO A 6 7.93 -2.29 9.19
N THR A 7 9.17 -2.11 9.67
CA THR A 7 9.63 -2.61 10.98
C THR A 7 8.88 -2.07 12.20
N ASP A 8 8.24 -0.91 12.07
CA ASP A 8 7.42 -0.21 13.07
C ASP A 8 5.92 -0.58 13.01
N ALA A 9 5.53 -1.48 12.10
CA ALA A 9 4.13 -1.85 11.92
C ALA A 9 3.70 -3.03 12.82
N PRO A 10 2.43 -3.03 13.29
CA PRO A 10 1.88 -4.15 14.06
C PRO A 10 1.76 -5.42 13.20
N GLY A 11 1.60 -6.57 13.86
CA GLY A 11 1.46 -7.86 13.21
C GLY A 11 2.78 -8.62 13.04
N ARG A 12 2.74 -9.71 12.29
CA ARG A 12 3.91 -10.55 12.03
C ARG A 12 4.52 -10.24 10.67
N LYS A 13 5.85 -10.28 10.59
CA LYS A 13 6.57 -10.25 9.31
C LYS A 13 6.20 -11.45 8.46
N VAL A 14 5.93 -11.21 7.18
CA VAL A 14 5.66 -12.22 6.15
C VAL A 14 6.42 -11.83 4.89
N VAL A 15 6.93 -12.81 4.16
CA VAL A 15 7.53 -12.60 2.84
C VAL A 15 6.65 -13.30 1.81
N PHE A 16 5.95 -12.53 1.00
CA PHE A 16 5.14 -13.06 -0.09
C PHE A 16 6.03 -13.43 -1.28
N ALA A 17 5.62 -14.46 -2.02
CA ALA A 17 6.29 -14.95 -3.23
C ALA A 17 7.79 -15.30 -3.06
N ALA A 18 8.24 -15.64 -1.85
CA ALA A 18 9.65 -15.93 -1.57
C ALA A 18 10.25 -17.08 -2.40
N GLU A 19 9.42 -18.04 -2.81
CA GLU A 19 9.82 -19.24 -3.55
C GLU A 19 9.33 -19.24 -5.01
N GLN A 20 8.82 -18.10 -5.51
CA GLN A 20 8.31 -17.99 -6.87
C GLN A 20 9.36 -17.29 -7.75
N ALA A 21 9.97 -18.02 -8.68
CA ALA A 21 11.09 -17.54 -9.48
C ALA A 21 10.77 -16.28 -10.32
N ASP A 22 9.52 -16.14 -10.75
CA ASP A 22 9.06 -15.02 -11.58
C ASP A 22 8.69 -13.76 -10.77
N TYR A 23 8.78 -13.81 -9.44
CA TYR A 23 8.34 -12.73 -8.56
C TYR A 23 9.47 -12.26 -7.64
N LEU A 24 9.52 -10.94 -7.43
CA LEU A 24 10.36 -10.38 -6.39
C LEU A 24 9.72 -10.64 -5.02
N PRO A 25 10.46 -11.21 -4.05
CA PRO A 25 9.95 -11.40 -2.71
C PRO A 25 9.47 -10.09 -2.08
N LEU A 26 8.24 -10.07 -1.58
CA LEU A 26 7.64 -8.89 -0.99
C LEU A 26 7.57 -9.02 0.53
N VAL A 27 8.43 -8.29 1.22
CA VAL A 27 8.43 -8.21 2.68
C VAL A 27 7.27 -7.31 3.13
N ALA A 28 6.41 -7.85 4.00
CA ALA A 28 5.21 -7.20 4.48
C ALA A 28 4.93 -7.56 5.94
N HIS A 29 4.04 -6.80 6.59
CA HIS A 29 3.50 -7.16 7.91
C HIS A 29 2.04 -7.58 7.76
N PHE A 30 1.71 -8.78 8.26
CA PHE A 30 0.37 -9.32 8.27
C PHE A 30 -0.21 -9.22 9.67
N THR A 31 -1.39 -8.61 9.78
CA THR A 31 -2.15 -8.54 11.03
C THR A 31 -3.15 -9.69 11.11
N ASP A 32 -3.52 -10.11 12.33
CA ASP A 32 -4.51 -11.19 12.52
C ASP A 32 -5.91 -10.84 11.96
N GLY A 33 -6.16 -9.56 11.69
CA GLY A 33 -7.37 -9.07 11.00
C GLY A 33 -7.36 -9.22 9.48
N GLY A 34 -6.33 -9.84 8.90
CA GLY A 34 -6.25 -10.08 7.45
C GLY A 34 -5.65 -8.92 6.65
N THR A 35 -5.23 -7.83 7.29
CA THR A 35 -4.59 -6.70 6.61
C THR A 35 -3.11 -7.00 6.36
N VAL A 36 -2.67 -6.78 5.11
CA VAL A 36 -1.28 -6.82 4.69
C VAL A 36 -0.77 -5.39 4.53
N LEU A 37 0.26 -5.00 5.29
CA LEU A 37 0.95 -3.74 5.11
C LEU A 37 2.23 -3.94 4.31
N THR A 38 2.35 -3.20 3.21
CA THR A 38 3.59 -3.05 2.44
C THR A 38 4.07 -1.61 2.56
N ARG A 39 5.39 -1.41 2.49
CA ARG A 39 5.97 -0.07 2.46
C ARG A 39 6.92 0.04 1.28
N TRP A 40 6.88 1.21 0.66
CA TRP A 40 7.65 1.48 -0.54
C TRP A 40 8.49 2.73 -0.34
N ARG A 41 9.74 2.67 -0.79
CA ARG A 41 10.64 3.81 -0.83
C ARG A 41 10.83 4.25 -2.27
N PRO A 42 10.37 5.46 -2.63
CA PRO A 42 10.74 6.08 -3.89
C PRO A 42 12.24 6.33 -3.95
N ASN A 43 12.84 6.07 -5.11
CA ASN A 43 14.19 6.57 -5.38
C ASN A 43 14.17 8.10 -5.60
N GLU A 44 15.34 8.71 -5.75
CA GLU A 44 15.46 10.16 -5.86
C GLU A 44 14.71 10.74 -7.08
N ASN A 45 14.76 10.06 -8.23
CA ASN A 45 14.07 10.52 -9.44
C ASN A 45 12.55 10.39 -9.29
N GLU A 46 12.07 9.29 -8.71
CA GLU A 46 10.65 9.06 -8.42
C GLU A 46 10.13 10.07 -7.41
N ARG A 47 10.90 10.36 -6.36
CA ARG A 47 10.56 11.37 -5.37
C ARG A 47 10.38 12.74 -6.01
N ARG A 48 11.27 13.15 -6.92
CA ARG A 48 11.13 14.42 -7.65
C ARG A 48 9.89 14.42 -8.54
N ALA A 49 9.66 13.37 -9.31
CA ALA A 49 8.47 13.27 -10.14
C ALA A 49 7.18 13.38 -9.32
N ILE A 50 7.11 12.73 -8.15
CA ILE A 50 5.97 12.84 -7.23
C ILE A 50 5.83 14.29 -6.72
N MET A 51 6.92 14.94 -6.33
CA MET A 51 6.89 16.35 -5.91
C MET A 51 6.43 17.30 -7.02
N ASP A 52 6.75 16.97 -8.28
CA ASP A 52 6.31 17.71 -9.47
C ASP A 52 4.86 17.39 -9.88
N GLY A 53 4.16 16.53 -9.12
CA GLY A 53 2.75 16.22 -9.31
C GLY A 53 2.45 14.97 -10.14
N ALA A 54 3.44 14.09 -10.37
CA ALA A 54 3.21 12.81 -11.02
C ALA A 54 2.30 11.91 -10.17
N CYS A 55 1.42 11.16 -10.85
CA CYS A 55 0.60 10.14 -10.21
C CYS A 55 1.43 8.91 -9.83
N ILE A 56 0.96 8.17 -8.82
CA ILE A 56 1.45 6.83 -8.50
C ILE A 56 0.38 5.84 -8.97
N ASP A 57 0.70 5.05 -9.98
CA ASP A 57 -0.15 3.95 -10.45
C ASP A 57 0.13 2.68 -9.63
N LEU A 58 -0.93 2.05 -9.12
CA LEU A 58 -0.87 0.80 -8.38
C LEU A 58 -1.76 -0.24 -9.07
N GLU A 59 -1.14 -1.23 -9.70
CA GLU A 59 -1.83 -2.38 -10.27
C GLU A 59 -1.86 -3.54 -9.28
N VAL A 60 -3.05 -4.02 -8.95
CA VAL A 60 -3.25 -5.17 -8.05
C VAL A 60 -3.85 -6.31 -8.85
N MET A 61 -3.11 -7.41 -8.98
CA MET A 61 -3.59 -8.61 -9.66
C MET A 61 -4.63 -9.32 -8.78
N THR A 62 -5.91 -9.21 -9.15
CA THR A 62 -7.01 -9.87 -8.42
C THR A 62 -7.32 -11.27 -8.92
N PHE A 63 -6.76 -11.68 -10.07
CA PHE A 63 -7.02 -12.98 -10.71
C PHE A 63 -8.52 -13.27 -10.89
N GLY A 64 -9.30 -12.24 -11.25
CA GLY A 64 -10.74 -12.35 -11.45
C GLY A 64 -11.56 -12.43 -10.15
N GLN A 65 -10.93 -12.29 -8.98
CA GLN A 65 -11.61 -12.20 -7.70
C GLN A 65 -11.97 -10.74 -7.37
N PRO A 66 -12.93 -10.50 -6.46
CA PRO A 66 -13.22 -9.16 -5.96
C PRO A 66 -11.97 -8.50 -5.37
N LEU A 67 -11.75 -7.23 -5.74
CA LEU A 67 -10.65 -6.43 -5.22
C LEU A 67 -10.83 -6.27 -3.69
N GLN A 68 -9.78 -6.55 -2.94
CA GLN A 68 -9.76 -6.28 -1.50
C GLN A 68 -9.67 -4.76 -1.25
N PRO A 69 -10.29 -4.23 -0.18
CA PRO A 69 -10.14 -2.82 0.18
C PRO A 69 -8.66 -2.41 0.29
N LEU A 70 -8.29 -1.33 -0.38
CA LEU A 70 -6.95 -0.76 -0.35
C LEU A 70 -6.94 0.49 0.51
N HIS A 71 -6.02 0.55 1.47
CA HIS A 71 -5.74 1.73 2.25
C HIS A 71 -4.30 2.19 1.99
N VAL A 72 -4.16 3.32 1.30
CA VAL A 72 -2.87 3.91 0.93
C VAL A 72 -2.63 5.13 1.81
N THR A 73 -1.45 5.20 2.44
CA THR A 73 -1.07 6.33 3.30
C THR A 73 0.32 6.82 2.97
N VAL A 74 0.56 8.11 3.21
CA VAL A 74 1.89 8.71 3.16
C VAL A 74 2.35 8.89 4.62
N GLN A 75 3.40 8.17 5.03
CA GLN A 75 3.88 8.27 6.42
C GLN A 75 4.20 9.71 6.81
N GLY A 76 3.73 10.13 7.98
CA GLY A 76 3.93 11.49 8.50
C GLY A 76 2.92 12.51 7.99
N VAL A 77 2.06 12.15 7.03
CA VAL A 77 0.91 12.97 6.60
C VAL A 77 -0.32 12.45 7.34
N ASN A 78 -0.69 13.16 8.42
CA ASN A 78 -1.86 12.80 9.26
C ASN A 78 -3.15 13.51 8.81
N GLU A 79 -3.16 14.11 7.62
CA GLU A 79 -4.36 14.73 7.08
C GLU A 79 -5.22 13.67 6.39
N PRO A 80 -6.53 13.61 6.69
CA PRO A 80 -7.43 12.73 5.98
C PRO A 80 -7.49 13.17 4.51
N SER A 81 -6.98 12.33 3.60
CA SER A 81 -7.07 12.57 2.16
C SER A 81 -8.50 12.46 1.61
N TRP A 82 -9.46 12.02 2.44
CA TRP A 82 -10.88 11.88 2.12
C TRP A 82 -11.75 12.16 3.34
N THR A 83 -12.62 13.17 3.27
CA THR A 83 -13.62 13.50 4.31
C THR A 83 -15.02 13.02 3.94
N GLY A 84 -15.15 12.10 2.98
CA GLY A 84 -16.44 11.65 2.44
C GLY A 84 -17.26 10.87 3.46
N ALA A 85 -17.96 11.56 4.35
CA ALA A 85 -19.24 11.02 4.78
C ALA A 85 -20.05 10.73 3.49
N PRO A 86 -20.70 9.56 3.34
CA PRO A 86 -21.76 9.48 2.35
C PRO A 86 -22.73 10.61 2.67
N ASP A 87 -23.10 11.41 1.67
CA ASP A 87 -24.25 12.29 1.80
C ASP A 87 -25.41 11.39 2.24
N ASP A 88 -25.77 11.51 3.51
CA ASP A 88 -26.93 10.87 4.12
C ASP A 88 -28.12 11.20 3.19
N PRO A 89 -28.85 10.21 2.65
CA PRO A 89 -30.01 10.55 1.84
C PRO A 89 -30.96 11.34 2.73
N ALA A 90 -31.20 12.61 2.36
CA ALA A 90 -32.13 13.49 3.04
C ALA A 90 -33.50 12.78 3.22
N PRO A 91 -34.20 13.01 4.36
CA PRO A 91 -35.38 12.25 4.76
C PRO A 91 -36.56 12.35 3.79
#